data_AF-V4ARR4-F1
#
_entry.id   AF-V4ARR4-F1
#
_cell.length_a   1.000
_cell.length_b   1.000
_cell.length_c   1.000
_cell.angle_alpha   90.00
_cell.angle_beta   90.00
_cell.angle_gamma   90.00
#
_symmetry.space_group_name_H-M   'P 1'
#
loop_
_entity.id
_entity.type
_entity.pdbx_description
1 polymer ?
#
loop_
_entity_poly.entity_id
_entity_poly.type
_entity_poly.pdbx_seq_one_letter_code
_entity_poly.pdbx_strand_id
1 'polypeptide(L)'
;MENVGYRHALRRDIDIRRRHHDLKGEKLCMEIQYLSDQQQKIQLKTFTNWINHTLKKNGSSRRVTDLLEEVKDGVILLEIIQILTKEKVTKGRPSSTKRPLQINNVSTALDFLSTKG
;
A
#
# COMPACT_ATOMS: atom_id res chain seq x y z
N MET A 1 -56.46 27.87 -6.21
CA MET A 1 -55.73 27.64 -4.95
C MET A 1 -54.88 26.40 -5.15
N GLU A 2 -53.62 26.57 -5.58
CA GLU A 2 -52.74 25.40 -5.72
C GLU A 2 -52.47 24.80 -4.34
N ASN A 3 -52.73 23.50 -4.29
CA ASN A 3 -53.01 22.74 -3.10
C ASN A 3 -51.69 22.53 -2.32
N VAL A 4 -51.48 23.32 -1.26
CA VAL A 4 -50.26 23.35 -0.42
C VAL A 4 -49.83 21.94 0.03
N GLY A 5 -50.80 21.04 0.25
CA GLY A 5 -50.54 19.64 0.58
C GLY A 5 -49.75 18.88 -0.48
N TYR A 6 -50.01 19.14 -1.77
CA TYR A 6 -49.31 18.48 -2.88
C TYR A 6 -47.86 18.95 -3.00
N ARG A 7 -47.61 20.25 -2.78
CA ARG A 7 -46.24 20.79 -2.79
C ARG A 7 -45.40 20.20 -1.64
N HIS A 8 -46.02 20.01 -0.47
CA HIS A 8 -45.37 19.40 0.68
C HIS A 8 -45.10 17.90 0.48
N ALA A 9 -46.04 17.17 -0.13
CA ALA A 9 -45.87 15.77 -0.50
C ALA A 9 -44.73 15.59 -1.52
N LEU A 10 -44.71 16.38 -2.59
CA LEU A 10 -43.63 16.34 -3.58
C LEU A 10 -42.25 16.66 -2.98
N ARG A 11 -42.17 17.65 -2.07
CA ARG A 11 -40.92 17.96 -1.39
C ARG A 11 -40.44 16.81 -0.51
N ARG A 12 -41.35 16.15 0.23
CA ARG A 12 -41.01 14.94 1.00
C ARG A 12 -40.51 13.80 0.11
N ASP A 13 -41.16 13.56 -1.02
CA ASP A 13 -40.73 12.52 -1.96
C ASP A 13 -39.36 12.80 -2.60
N ILE A 14 -39.07 14.08 -2.86
CA ILE A 14 -37.75 14.52 -3.33
C ILE A 14 -36.70 14.30 -2.23
N ASP A 15 -36.99 14.67 -0.98
CA ASP A 15 -36.07 14.47 0.15
C ASP A 15 -35.83 12.99 0.47
N ILE A 16 -36.86 12.14 0.36
CA ILE A 16 -36.74 10.69 0.54
C ILE A 16 -35.87 10.09 -0.57
N ARG A 17 -36.10 10.46 -1.83
CA ARG A 17 -35.28 10.00 -2.97
C ARG A 17 -33.83 10.46 -2.85
N ARG A 18 -33.60 11.70 -2.42
CA ARG A 18 -32.25 12.21 -2.15
C ARG A 18 -31.55 11.40 -1.05
N ARG A 19 -32.20 11.20 0.10
CA ARG A 19 -31.63 10.38 1.19
C ARG A 19 -31.35 8.94 0.78
N HIS A 20 -32.22 8.33 -0.01
CA HIS A 20 -31.98 6.98 -0.52
C HIS A 20 -30.76 6.93 -1.45
N HIS A 21 -30.59 7.94 -2.31
CA HIS A 21 -29.40 8.07 -3.16
C HIS A 21 -28.13 8.26 -2.31
N ASP A 22 -28.17 9.13 -1.29
CA ASP A 22 -27.05 9.41 -0.39
C ASP A 22 -26.64 8.16 0.40
N LEU A 23 -27.59 7.43 0.98
CA LEU A 23 -27.34 6.15 1.68
C LEU A 23 -26.74 5.09 0.76
N LYS A 24 -27.18 5.04 -0.50
CA LYS A 24 -26.58 4.16 -1.51
C LYS A 24 -25.13 4.57 -1.81
N GLY A 25 -24.85 5.87 -1.87
CA GLY A 25 -23.50 6.41 -2.01
C GLY A 25 -22.60 6.05 -0.83
N GLU A 26 -23.06 6.27 0.41
CA GLU A 26 -22.33 5.90 1.63
C GLU A 26 -22.02 4.40 1.68
N LYS A 27 -23.01 3.56 1.35
CA LYS A 27 -22.83 2.11 1.30
C LYS A 27 -21.76 1.70 0.28
N LEU A 28 -21.77 2.31 -0.91
CA LEU A 28 -20.78 2.04 -1.94
C LEU A 28 -19.38 2.48 -1.49
N CYS A 29 -19.24 3.65 -0.86
CA CYS A 29 -17.96 4.11 -0.32
C CYS A 29 -17.41 3.16 0.74
N MET A 30 -18.26 2.65 1.65
CA MET A 30 -17.85 1.64 2.64
C MET A 30 -17.38 0.35 1.98
N GLU A 31 -18.07 -0.12 0.94
CA GLU A 31 -17.69 -1.32 0.19
C GLU A 31 -16.36 -1.14 -0.54
N ILE A 32 -16.15 -0.01 -1.20
CA ILE A 32 -14.88 0.35 -1.84
C ILE A 32 -13.74 0.37 -0.81
N GLN A 33 -13.95 1.01 0.34
CA GLN A 33 -12.94 1.06 1.40
C GLN A 33 -12.62 -0.35 1.93
N TYR A 34 -13.64 -1.17 2.19
CA TYR A 34 -13.44 -2.53 2.65
C TYR A 34 -12.64 -3.35 1.64
N LEU A 35 -13.00 -3.30 0.36
CA LEU A 35 -12.28 -4.01 -0.70
C LEU A 35 -10.84 -3.53 -0.83
N SER A 36 -10.60 -2.21 -0.72
CA SER A 36 -9.26 -1.62 -0.72
C SER A 36 -8.41 -2.13 0.44
N ASP A 37 -8.97 -2.16 1.66
CA ASP A 37 -8.28 -2.68 2.84
C ASP A 37 -7.93 -4.17 2.70
N GLN A 38 -8.83 -4.98 2.13
CA GLN A 38 -8.56 -6.39 1.86
C GLN A 38 -7.45 -6.56 0.81
N GLN A 39 -7.49 -5.78 -0.27
CA GLN A 39 -6.44 -5.79 -1.29
C GLN A 39 -5.08 -5.43 -0.69
N GLN A 40 -5.01 -4.37 0.12
CA GLN A 40 -3.78 -3.97 0.79
C GLN A 40 -3.23 -5.08 1.71
N LYS A 41 -4.10 -5.73 2.50
CA LYS A 41 -3.70 -6.86 3.36
C LYS A 41 -3.16 -8.03 2.54
N ILE A 42 -3.83 -8.39 1.45
CA ILE A 42 -3.41 -9.47 0.56
C ILE A 42 -2.07 -9.14 -0.10
N GLN A 43 -1.90 -7.91 -0.60
CA GLN A 43 -0.65 -7.45 -1.20
C GLN A 43 0.49 -7.50 -0.19
N LEU A 44 0.32 -6.95 1.02
CA LEU A 44 1.33 -6.98 2.07
C LEU A 44 1.74 -8.42 2.42
N LYS A 45 0.77 -9.32 2.59
CA LYS A 45 1.06 -10.74 2.85
C LYS A 45 1.81 -11.39 1.70
N THR A 46 1.41 -11.09 0.46
CA THR A 46 2.02 -11.62 -0.76
C THR A 46 3.47 -11.17 -0.88
N PHE A 47 3.73 -9.86 -0.76
CA PHE A 47 5.08 -9.32 -0.80
C PHE A 47 5.96 -9.83 0.35
N THR A 48 5.42 -9.90 1.57
CA THR A 48 6.15 -10.45 2.72
C THR A 48 6.57 -11.91 2.48
N ASN A 49 5.65 -12.74 1.98
CA ASN A 49 5.95 -14.14 1.66
C ASN A 49 6.96 -14.25 0.52
N TRP A 50 6.81 -13.44 -0.53
CA TRP A 50 7.71 -13.45 -1.66
C TRP A 50 9.13 -13.00 -1.28
N ILE A 51 9.28 -11.95 -0.46
CA ILE A 51 10.58 -11.52 0.08
C ILE A 51 11.20 -12.63 0.91
N ASN A 52 10.46 -13.20 1.87
CA ASN A 52 10.95 -14.29 2.70
C ASN A 52 11.38 -15.51 1.89
N HIS A 53 10.61 -15.88 0.88
CA HIS A 53 10.98 -16.96 -0.04
C HIS A 53 12.28 -16.64 -0.79
N THR A 54 12.39 -15.41 -1.30
CA THR A 54 13.55 -14.94 -2.06
C THR A 54 14.82 -14.92 -1.20
N LEU A 55 14.74 -14.39 0.02
CA LEU A 55 15.84 -14.37 0.99
C LEU A 55 16.28 -15.78 1.35
N LYS A 56 15.33 -16.65 1.74
CA LYS A 56 15.61 -18.05 2.10
C LYS A 56 16.26 -18.82 0.95
N LYS A 57 15.76 -18.65 -0.28
CA LYS A 57 16.30 -19.32 -1.47
C LYS A 57 17.75 -18.93 -1.76
N ASN A 58 18.19 -17.75 -1.34
CA ASN A 58 19.56 -17.25 -1.54
C ASN A 58 20.43 -17.38 -0.29
N GLY A 59 20.00 -18.16 0.71
CA GLY A 59 20.79 -18.48 1.90
C GLY A 59 20.81 -17.39 2.98
N SER A 60 19.98 -16.35 2.87
CA SER A 60 19.85 -15.33 3.91
C SER A 60 19.07 -15.90 5.10
N SER A 61 19.58 -15.68 6.32
CA SER A 61 18.90 -16.06 7.57
C SER A 61 17.86 -15.03 8.01
N ARG A 62 17.79 -13.88 7.32
CA ARG A 62 16.82 -12.82 7.57
C ARG A 62 15.40 -13.33 7.30
N ARG A 63 14.47 -12.99 8.20
CA ARG A 63 13.04 -13.22 8.04
C ARG A 63 12.28 -11.94 8.32
N VAL A 64 11.50 -11.49 7.34
CA VAL A 64 10.62 -10.33 7.43
C VAL A 64 9.31 -10.72 8.08
N THR A 65 8.94 -9.99 9.12
CA THR A 65 7.72 -10.15 9.90
C THR A 65 6.81 -8.94 9.79
N ASP A 66 7.40 -7.74 9.71
CA ASP A 66 6.71 -6.50 9.41
C ASP A 66 7.39 -5.83 8.22
N LEU A 67 6.80 -6.01 7.04
CA LEU A 67 7.36 -5.47 5.80
C LEU A 67 7.42 -3.94 5.82
N LEU A 68 6.44 -3.26 6.43
CA LEU A 68 6.38 -1.80 6.40
C LEU A 68 7.45 -1.17 7.28
N GLU A 69 7.77 -1.78 8.42
CA GLU A 69 8.83 -1.31 9.29
C GLU A 69 10.22 -1.71 8.79
N GLU A 70 10.38 -2.96 8.38
CA GLU A 70 11.70 -3.51 8.06
C GLU A 70 12.26 -3.01 6.72
N VAL A 71 11.41 -2.53 5.80
CA VAL A 71 11.86 -1.99 4.51
C VAL A 71 12.38 -0.55 4.61
N LYS A 72 12.08 0.19 5.69
CA LYS A 72 12.32 1.64 5.81
C LYS A 72 13.78 2.04 5.71
N ASP A 73 14.69 1.20 6.21
CA ASP A 73 16.12 1.48 6.20
C ASP A 73 16.80 1.18 4.85
N GLY A 74 16.04 0.66 3.88
CA GLY A 74 16.48 0.33 2.54
C GLY A 74 17.35 -0.92 2.42
N VAL A 75 17.72 -1.58 3.52
CA VAL A 75 18.66 -2.72 3.48
C VAL A 75 18.05 -3.91 2.75
N ILE A 76 16.79 -4.25 3.07
CA ILE A 76 16.06 -5.34 2.40
C ILE A 76 15.89 -5.06 0.91
N LEU A 77 15.65 -3.79 0.53
CA LEU A 77 15.51 -3.41 -0.87
C LEU A 77 16.80 -3.69 -1.65
N LEU A 78 17.95 -3.27 -1.12
CA LEU A 78 19.25 -3.50 -1.75
C LEU A 78 19.58 -5.01 -1.85
N GLU A 79 19.27 -5.79 -0.82
CA GLU A 79 19.45 -7.25 -0.80
C GLU A 79 18.61 -7.93 -1.89
N ILE A 80 17.33 -7.58 -2.00
CA ILE A 80 16.42 -8.12 -3.02
C ILE A 80 16.87 -7.71 -4.43
N ILE A 81 17.25 -6.45 -4.65
CA ILE A 81 17.74 -5.98 -5.95
C ILE A 81 18.97 -6.78 -6.39
N GLN A 82 19.94 -6.96 -5.48
CA GLN A 82 21.14 -7.77 -5.76
C GLN A 82 20.79 -9.22 -6.09
N ILE A 83 19.86 -9.83 -5.35
CA ILE A 83 19.41 -11.20 -5.60
C ILE A 83 18.77 -11.35 -6.99
N LEU A 84 17.93 -10.39 -7.39
CA LEU A 84 17.18 -10.46 -8.65
C LEU A 84 18.06 -10.16 -9.86
N THR A 85 18.94 -9.17 -9.75
CA THR A 85 19.78 -8.71 -10.86
C THR A 85 21.04 -9.55 -11.02
N LYS A 86 21.45 -10.28 -9.97
CA LYS A 86 22.76 -10.94 -9.87
C LYS A 86 23.95 -9.98 -9.98
N GLU A 87 23.69 -8.67 -9.90
CA GLU A 87 24.71 -7.63 -9.93
C GLU A 87 25.08 -7.21 -8.50
N LYS A 88 26.35 -6.85 -8.30
CA LYS A 88 26.78 -6.26 -7.04
C LYS A 88 26.27 -4.83 -6.94
N VAL A 89 25.10 -4.64 -6.33
CA VAL A 89 24.74 -3.36 -5.73
C VAL A 89 25.82 -3.01 -4.71
N THR A 90 26.42 -1.82 -4.81
CA THR A 90 27.44 -1.35 -3.85
C THR A 90 26.96 -1.62 -2.43
N LYS A 91 27.80 -2.26 -1.60
CA LYS A 91 27.42 -2.76 -0.27
C LYS A 91 26.60 -1.71 0.48
N GLY A 92 25.29 -1.94 0.56
CA GLY A 92 24.41 -1.13 1.39
C GLY A 92 25.00 -1.01 2.79
N ARG A 93 24.85 0.15 3.41
CA ARG A 93 25.33 0.31 4.78
C ARG A 93 24.50 -0.62 5.68
N PRO A 94 25.13 -1.26 6.69
CA PRO A 94 24.38 -2.09 7.63
C PRO A 94 23.23 -1.30 8.25
N SER A 95 22.20 -2.02 8.68
CA SER A 95 21.02 -1.40 9.30
C SER A 95 21.47 -0.40 10.38
N SER A 96 20.92 0.81 10.32
CA SER A 96 21.29 1.89 11.21
C SER A 96 20.06 2.68 11.61
N THR A 97 20.08 3.23 12.82
CA THR A 97 19.05 4.18 13.30
C THR A 97 19.26 5.60 12.76
N LYS A 98 20.39 5.86 12.08
CA LYS A 98 20.72 7.19 11.58
C LYS A 98 19.97 7.45 10.27
N ARG A 99 19.01 8.37 10.32
CA ARG A 99 18.15 8.75 9.19
C ARG A 99 18.91 9.04 7.89
N PRO A 100 20.07 9.75 7.87
CA PRO A 100 20.82 9.96 6.63
C PRO A 100 21.31 8.67 5.97
N LEU A 101 21.64 7.65 6.75
CA LEU A 101 22.11 6.35 6.23
C LEU A 101 20.96 5.53 5.66
N GLN A 102 19.81 5.55 6.33
CA GLN A 102 18.57 4.94 5.83
C GLN A 102 18.17 5.54 4.49
N ILE A 103 18.16 6.88 4.40
CA ILE A 103 17.88 7.60 3.15
C ILE A 103 18.88 7.20 2.07
N ASN A 104 20.18 7.15 2.38
CA ASN A 104 21.20 6.77 1.40
C ASN A 104 20.98 5.37 0.82
N ASN A 105 20.61 4.39 1.65
CA ASN A 105 20.29 3.04 1.19
C ASN A 105 19.06 3.04 0.26
N VAL A 106 17.99 3.76 0.64
CA VAL A 106 16.77 3.87 -0.19
C VAL A 106 17.07 4.60 -1.51
N SER A 107 17.78 5.73 -1.48
CA SER A 107 18.21 6.45 -2.69
C SER A 107 19.02 5.55 -3.61
N THR A 108 19.99 4.80 -3.08
CA THR A 108 20.78 3.86 -3.88
C THR A 108 19.92 2.79 -4.55
N ALA A 109 18.92 2.27 -3.83
CA ALA A 109 17.98 1.30 -4.39
C ALA A 109 17.15 1.91 -5.52
N LEU A 110 16.64 3.14 -5.34
CA LEU A 110 15.86 3.85 -6.35
C LEU A 110 16.71 4.23 -7.57
N ASP A 111 17.94 4.70 -7.37
CA ASP A 111 18.89 5.02 -8.44
C ASP A 111 19.19 3.77 -9.28
N PHE A 112 19.41 2.63 -8.63
CA PHE A 112 19.58 1.36 -9.33
C PHE A 112 18.35 0.99 -10.18
N LEU A 113 17.14 1.12 -9.62
CA LEU A 113 15.91 0.80 -10.34
C LEU A 113 15.65 1.76 -11.50
N SER A 114 15.97 3.05 -11.35
CA SER A 114 15.77 4.06 -12.40
C SER A 114 16.73 3.92 -13.59
N THR A 115 17.91 3.34 -13.39
CA THR A 115 18.91 3.14 -14.45
C THR A 115 18.69 1.86 -15.26
N LYS A 116 17.87 0.93 -14.74
CA LYS A 116 17.62 -0.39 -15.34
C LYS A 116 16.15 -0.60 -15.76
N GLY A 117 15.28 0.41 -15.53
CA GLY A 117 13.86 0.40 -15.84
C GLY A 117 13.52 1.01 -17.21
#